data_AF-A0A921SWX3-F1
#
_entry.id   AF-A0A921SWX3-F1
#
_cell.length_a   1.000
_cell.length_b   1.000
_cell.length_c   1.000
_cell.angle_alpha   90.00
_cell.angle_beta   90.00
_cell.angle_gamma   90.00
#
_symmetry.space_group_name_H-M   'P 1'
#
loop_
_entity.id
_entity.type
_entity.pdbx_description
1 polymer ?
#
loop_
_entity_poly.entity_id
_entity_poly.type
_entity_poly.pdbx_seq_one_letter_code
_entity_poly.pdbx_strand_id
1 'polypeptide(L)'
;MRSFLSGLSGHHQGRRPALLEELRGQTILHTRVAARGTWTVTARGWVLHSRIQQVEGPGRDGIAASAVDLRDPRLVGAALQGAELLPDGQLHLFLQGAEGPLRLSTVPRWQLEGPRGALLRAEERGEISQLPPGPPVHAAPEQLAEHAASARSGIEDRLLAQGRDEWLHPGHVVTVLANAGALEDEEFERRGPVLLARMLARGELRAGFVTAGRFRAWDMPLAEVVEHIGTTWTALGGRTPGPDMIAWFELTRAGREALGPRSELTMPPGMSGYDSPGVVGGFR
;
A
#
# COMPACT_ATOMS: atom_id res chain seq x y z
N MET A 1 -5.03 -60.03 -20.61
CA MET A 1 -5.23 -58.99 -19.56
C MET A 1 -4.67 -57.69 -20.10
N ARG A 2 -5.56 -56.72 -20.38
CA ARG A 2 -5.23 -55.45 -21.05
C ARG A 2 -4.67 -54.46 -20.02
N SER A 3 -3.44 -54.02 -20.23
CA SER A 3 -2.87 -52.85 -19.55
C SER A 3 -3.17 -51.62 -20.41
N PHE A 4 -4.07 -50.75 -19.94
CA PHE A 4 -4.30 -49.43 -20.51
C PHE A 4 -3.58 -48.40 -19.63
N LEU A 5 -2.34 -48.07 -20.01
CA LEU A 5 -1.76 -46.77 -19.71
C LEU A 5 -2.17 -45.86 -20.87
N SER A 6 -3.05 -44.89 -20.63
CA SER A 6 -3.49 -43.90 -21.63
C SER A 6 -4.01 -42.65 -20.93
N GLY A 7 -3.56 -41.48 -21.38
CA GLY A 7 -4.11 -40.17 -20.98
C GLY A 7 -3.10 -39.26 -20.28
N LEU A 8 -1.96 -38.94 -20.89
CA LEU A 8 -1.76 -37.69 -21.64
C LEU A 8 -1.96 -36.43 -20.79
N SER A 9 -0.83 -35.97 -20.26
CA SER A 9 -0.51 -34.62 -19.85
C SER A 9 -1.23 -33.59 -20.72
N GLY A 10 -2.15 -32.84 -20.11
CA GLY A 10 -2.83 -31.74 -20.77
C GLY A 10 -1.82 -30.73 -21.27
N HIS A 11 -1.65 -30.67 -22.59
CA HIS A 11 -1.04 -29.55 -23.27
C HIS A 11 -1.87 -28.29 -22.95
N HIS A 12 -1.39 -27.46 -22.02
CA HIS A 12 -1.84 -26.07 -21.90
C HIS A 12 -1.31 -25.29 -23.12
N GLN A 13 -2.00 -25.43 -24.24
CA GLN A 13 -1.83 -24.60 -25.42
C GLN A 13 -2.12 -23.14 -25.06
N GLY A 14 -1.05 -22.35 -24.92
CA GLY A 14 -0.92 -20.98 -25.43
C GLY A 14 -1.81 -19.85 -24.89
N ARG A 15 -2.72 -20.10 -23.95
CA ARG A 15 -3.54 -19.01 -23.39
C ARG A 15 -2.77 -18.30 -22.28
N ARG A 16 -2.35 -17.06 -22.57
CA ARG A 16 -1.74 -16.15 -21.58
C ARG A 16 -2.63 -16.10 -20.33
N PRO A 17 -2.10 -16.36 -19.11
CA PRO A 17 -2.89 -16.30 -17.89
C PRO A 17 -3.57 -14.94 -17.74
N ALA A 18 -4.87 -14.93 -17.48
CA ALA A 18 -5.66 -13.69 -17.41
C ALA A 18 -5.13 -12.71 -16.35
N LEU A 19 -4.60 -13.24 -15.25
CA LEU A 19 -4.03 -12.46 -14.15
C LEU A 19 -2.82 -11.61 -14.57
N LEU A 20 -2.07 -12.01 -15.61
CA LEU A 20 -0.96 -11.21 -16.12
C LEU A 20 -1.42 -9.94 -16.85
N GLU A 21 -2.64 -9.94 -17.40
CA GLU A 21 -3.21 -8.72 -18.02
C GLU A 21 -3.57 -7.67 -16.98
N GLU A 22 -3.90 -8.09 -15.75
CA GLU A 22 -4.24 -7.16 -14.67
C GLU A 22 -3.06 -6.29 -14.25
N LEU A 23 -1.82 -6.74 -14.47
CA LEU A 23 -0.60 -5.99 -14.19
C LEU A 23 -0.41 -4.77 -15.10
N ARG A 24 -1.06 -4.75 -16.26
CA ARG A 24 -0.84 -3.71 -17.27
C ARG A 24 -1.28 -2.34 -16.76
N GLY A 25 -0.43 -1.34 -16.98
CA GLY A 25 -0.67 0.05 -16.58
C GLY A 25 -0.39 0.34 -15.09
N GLN A 26 -0.04 -0.66 -14.29
CA GLN A 26 0.36 -0.45 -12.90
C GLN A 26 1.80 0.05 -12.81
N THR A 27 2.11 0.84 -11.79
CA THR A 27 3.50 1.20 -11.46
C THR A 27 4.07 0.28 -10.39
N ILE A 28 5.39 0.12 -10.37
CA ILE A 28 6.07 -0.52 -9.24
C ILE A 28 6.19 0.48 -8.10
N LEU A 29 5.70 0.12 -6.91
CA LEU A 29 5.80 0.96 -5.71
C LEU A 29 7.05 0.66 -4.90
N HIS A 30 7.43 -0.62 -4.85
CA HIS A 30 8.44 -1.09 -3.92
C HIS A 30 9.10 -2.35 -4.43
N THR A 31 10.39 -2.50 -4.14
CA THR A 31 11.11 -3.76 -4.23
C THR A 31 11.76 -4.06 -2.90
N ARG A 32 11.74 -5.31 -2.48
CA ARG A 32 12.32 -5.80 -1.23
C ARG A 32 13.21 -6.98 -1.53
N VAL A 33 14.36 -7.05 -0.85
CA VAL A 33 15.25 -8.21 -0.88
C VAL A 33 15.43 -8.70 0.56
N ALA A 34 15.25 -9.99 0.78
CA ALA A 34 15.45 -10.64 2.06
C ALA A 34 16.03 -12.04 1.86
N ALA A 35 16.39 -12.72 2.95
CA ALA A 35 16.98 -14.07 2.88
C ALA A 35 16.13 -15.10 2.08
N ARG A 36 14.81 -14.88 2.03
CA ARG A 36 13.86 -15.78 1.33
C ARG A 36 13.53 -15.36 -0.11
N GLY A 37 14.15 -14.30 -0.64
CA GLY A 37 14.02 -13.93 -2.06
C GLY A 37 13.92 -12.44 -2.32
N THR A 38 13.35 -12.11 -3.48
CA THR A 38 13.07 -10.76 -3.96
C THR A 38 11.58 -10.61 -4.17
N TRP A 39 11.03 -9.48 -3.74
CA TRP A 39 9.64 -9.09 -3.94
C TRP A 39 9.58 -7.81 -4.75
N THR A 40 8.66 -7.76 -5.70
CA THR A 40 8.31 -6.55 -6.46
C THR A 40 6.82 -6.28 -6.27
N VAL A 41 6.50 -5.11 -5.75
CA VAL A 41 5.14 -4.70 -5.36
C VAL A 41 4.63 -3.63 -6.31
N THR A 42 3.39 -3.80 -6.78
CA THR A 42 2.73 -2.89 -7.73
C THR A 42 1.70 -1.98 -7.06
N ALA A 43 1.29 -0.94 -7.78
CA ALA A 43 0.33 0.06 -7.32
C ALA A 43 -1.03 -0.48 -6.90
N ARG A 44 -1.48 -1.62 -7.43
CA ARG A 44 -2.75 -2.24 -7.02
C ARG A 44 -2.54 -3.44 -6.08
N GLY A 45 -1.39 -3.52 -5.43
CA GLY A 45 -1.10 -4.53 -4.42
C GLY A 45 -0.80 -5.92 -4.97
N TRP A 46 -0.39 -6.04 -6.24
CA TRP A 46 0.23 -7.28 -6.71
C TRP A 46 1.66 -7.40 -6.22
N VAL A 47 2.05 -8.62 -5.84
CA VAL A 47 3.39 -8.95 -5.33
C VAL A 47 3.96 -10.09 -6.17
N LEU A 48 5.02 -9.80 -6.93
CA LEU A 48 5.85 -10.83 -7.54
C LEU A 48 6.95 -11.23 -6.56
N HIS A 49 6.88 -12.46 -6.05
CA HIS A 49 7.89 -13.09 -5.21
C HIS A 49 8.64 -14.16 -5.99
N SER A 50 9.96 -14.15 -5.89
CA SER A 50 10.81 -15.23 -6.39
C SER A 50 12.16 -15.24 -5.69
N ARG A 51 12.99 -16.25 -5.93
CA ARG A 51 14.32 -16.33 -5.30
C ARG A 51 15.23 -15.17 -5.74
N ILE A 52 15.25 -14.87 -7.04
CA ILE A 52 16.04 -13.80 -7.66
C ILE A 52 15.22 -13.19 -8.78
N GLN A 53 15.25 -11.88 -8.86
CA GLN A 53 14.73 -11.11 -9.99
C GLN A 53 15.89 -10.36 -10.63
N GLN A 54 15.89 -10.30 -11.97
CA GLN A 54 16.90 -9.58 -12.74
C GLN A 54 16.21 -8.48 -13.54
N VAL A 55 16.85 -7.34 -13.65
CA VAL A 55 16.38 -6.24 -14.48
C VAL A 55 17.44 -5.91 -15.53
N GLU A 56 16.97 -5.72 -16.74
CA GLU A 56 17.74 -5.31 -17.92
C GLU A 56 17.14 -4.02 -18.48
N GLY A 57 18.00 -3.13 -18.96
CA GLY A 57 17.59 -1.85 -19.50
C GLY A 57 18.79 -0.97 -19.85
N PRO A 58 18.56 0.29 -20.26
CA PRO A 58 19.64 1.25 -20.44
C PRO A 58 20.28 1.55 -19.08
N GLY A 59 21.39 0.89 -18.77
CA GLY A 59 22.21 1.13 -17.58
C GLY A 59 23.50 1.86 -17.91
N ARG A 60 24.18 2.39 -16.88
CA ARG A 60 25.48 3.08 -17.01
C ARG A 60 26.57 2.26 -17.70
N ASP A 61 26.49 0.93 -17.65
CA ASP A 61 27.48 -0.02 -18.21
C ASP A 61 26.95 -0.82 -19.42
N GLY A 62 25.83 -0.40 -20.02
CA GLY A 62 25.18 -1.08 -21.15
C GLY A 62 23.96 -1.93 -20.77
N ILE A 63 23.51 -2.79 -21.71
CA ILE A 63 22.33 -3.66 -21.58
C ILE A 63 22.74 -5.00 -20.92
N ALA A 64 23.21 -4.96 -19.68
CA ALA A 64 23.50 -6.17 -18.92
C ALA A 64 22.41 -6.39 -17.87
N ALA A 65 21.85 -7.60 -17.82
CA ALA A 65 20.92 -7.98 -16.77
C ALA A 65 21.64 -7.98 -15.40
N SER A 66 21.08 -7.30 -14.42
CA SER A 66 21.60 -7.30 -13.04
C SER A 66 20.51 -7.57 -12.03
N ALA A 67 20.90 -8.04 -10.84
CA ALA A 67 19.95 -8.37 -9.78
C ALA A 67 19.18 -7.11 -9.34
N VAL A 68 17.91 -7.31 -8.99
CA VAL A 68 17.08 -6.29 -8.35
C VAL A 68 17.51 -6.13 -6.89
N ASP A 69 17.67 -4.87 -6.48
CA ASP A 69 18.02 -4.51 -5.09
C ASP A 69 16.79 -4.00 -4.30
N LEU A 70 16.98 -3.73 -3.01
CA LEU A 70 16.02 -3.07 -2.14
C LEU A 70 15.72 -1.65 -2.66
N ARG A 71 14.44 -1.34 -2.87
CA ARG A 71 13.97 -0.06 -3.41
C ARG A 71 14.73 0.35 -4.68
N ASP A 72 14.88 -0.60 -5.60
CA ASP A 72 15.65 -0.43 -6.83
C ASP A 72 15.16 0.80 -7.59
N PRO A 73 16.00 1.84 -7.75
CA PRO A 73 15.59 3.12 -8.32
C PRO A 73 15.24 3.02 -9.81
N ARG A 74 15.65 1.94 -10.48
CA ARG A 74 15.27 1.69 -11.87
C ARG A 74 13.82 1.25 -11.97
N LEU A 75 13.36 0.48 -10.98
CA LEU A 75 12.03 -0.14 -10.99
C LEU A 75 10.99 0.74 -10.30
N VAL A 76 11.30 1.35 -9.16
CA VAL A 76 10.33 2.16 -8.41
C VAL A 76 9.82 3.31 -9.31
N GLY A 77 8.50 3.38 -9.48
CA GLY A 77 7.83 4.32 -10.38
C GLY A 77 7.71 3.85 -11.84
N ALA A 78 8.40 2.77 -12.24
CA ALA A 78 8.30 2.24 -13.59
C ALA A 78 6.91 1.65 -13.86
N ALA A 79 6.35 1.92 -15.05
CA ALA A 79 5.01 1.51 -15.43
C ALA A 79 5.03 0.21 -16.25
N LEU A 80 4.30 -0.80 -15.80
CA LEU A 80 4.12 -2.09 -16.47
C LEU A 80 3.37 -1.92 -17.81
N GLN A 81 4.05 -2.26 -18.91
CA GLN A 81 3.50 -2.21 -20.27
C GLN A 81 2.92 -3.55 -20.71
N GLY A 82 3.44 -4.65 -20.17
CA GLY A 82 3.01 -6.01 -20.48
C GLY A 82 3.80 -7.06 -19.70
N ALA A 83 3.42 -8.31 -19.90
CA ALA A 83 4.04 -9.46 -19.26
C ALA A 83 4.06 -10.65 -20.24
N GLU A 84 5.13 -11.41 -20.28
CA GLU A 84 5.26 -12.60 -21.11
C GLU A 84 5.68 -13.77 -20.23
N LEU A 85 4.98 -14.89 -20.41
CA LEU A 85 5.29 -16.15 -19.76
C LEU A 85 5.88 -17.08 -20.81
N LEU A 86 7.15 -17.43 -20.65
CA LEU A 86 7.86 -18.30 -21.57
C LEU A 86 7.47 -19.78 -21.36
N PRO A 87 7.66 -20.65 -22.37
CA PRO A 87 7.30 -22.07 -22.27
C PRO A 87 8.04 -22.85 -21.18
N ASP A 88 9.21 -22.38 -20.75
CA ASP A 88 10.00 -22.96 -19.67
C ASP A 88 9.57 -22.45 -18.28
N GLY A 89 8.55 -21.60 -18.21
CA GLY A 89 8.01 -21.02 -16.98
C GLY A 89 8.72 -19.75 -16.51
N GLN A 90 9.67 -19.21 -17.27
CA GLN A 90 10.24 -17.89 -16.97
C GLN A 90 9.19 -16.79 -17.18
N LEU A 91 9.16 -15.82 -16.27
CA LEU A 91 8.29 -14.66 -16.36
C LEU A 91 9.11 -13.43 -16.71
N HIS A 92 8.68 -12.73 -17.77
CA HIS A 92 9.17 -11.42 -18.16
C HIS A 92 8.09 -10.37 -17.95
N LEU A 93 8.41 -9.29 -17.24
CA LEU A 93 7.60 -8.08 -17.17
C LEU A 93 8.31 -6.99 -17.96
N PHE A 94 7.57 -6.32 -18.85
CA PHE A 94 8.07 -5.20 -19.64
C PHE A 94 7.59 -3.92 -18.98
N LEU A 95 8.52 -3.02 -18.66
CA LEU A 95 8.23 -1.78 -17.94
C LEU A 95 8.76 -0.57 -18.72
N GLN A 96 8.15 0.57 -18.49
CA GLN A 96 8.65 1.88 -18.89
C GLN A 96 9.19 2.57 -17.64
N GLY A 97 10.51 2.65 -17.51
CA GLY A 97 11.20 3.42 -16.47
C GLY A 97 11.45 4.87 -16.90
N ALA A 98 12.02 5.65 -15.99
CA ALA A 98 12.37 7.06 -16.24
C ALA A 98 13.45 7.23 -17.33
N GLU A 99 14.42 6.32 -17.37
CA GLU A 99 15.55 6.36 -18.32
C GLU A 99 15.29 5.55 -19.61
N GLY A 100 14.17 4.83 -19.69
CA GLY A 100 13.82 4.04 -20.88
C GLY A 100 13.10 2.72 -20.56
N PRO A 101 12.93 1.86 -21.57
CA PRO A 101 12.29 0.56 -21.40
C PRO A 101 13.15 -0.38 -20.56
N LEU A 102 12.50 -1.15 -19.70
CA LEU A 102 13.11 -2.13 -18.82
C LEU A 102 12.46 -3.50 -19.01
N ARG A 103 13.23 -4.56 -18.81
CA ARG A 103 12.75 -5.94 -18.70
C ARG A 103 13.11 -6.49 -17.34
N LEU A 104 12.10 -6.80 -16.53
CA LEU A 104 12.24 -7.55 -15.29
C LEU A 104 11.99 -9.03 -15.58
N SER A 105 12.92 -9.90 -15.23
CA SER A 105 12.81 -11.34 -15.45
C SER A 105 12.98 -12.13 -14.16
N THR A 106 12.31 -13.28 -14.10
CA THR A 106 12.54 -14.26 -13.06
C THR A 106 12.35 -15.70 -13.56
N VAL A 107 13.21 -16.59 -13.08
CA VAL A 107 13.20 -18.03 -13.40
C VAL A 107 12.09 -18.76 -12.62
N PRO A 108 11.64 -19.95 -13.06
CA PRO A 108 10.60 -20.73 -12.37
C PRO A 108 10.88 -20.92 -10.87
N ARG A 109 9.82 -21.21 -10.09
CA ARG A 109 9.71 -20.98 -8.63
C ARG A 109 9.45 -19.52 -8.27
N TRP A 110 8.46 -18.93 -8.93
CA TRP A 110 7.93 -17.61 -8.61
C TRP A 110 6.44 -17.68 -8.30
N GLN A 111 5.97 -16.72 -7.51
CA GLN A 111 4.57 -16.54 -7.14
C GLN A 111 4.20 -15.09 -7.39
N LEU A 112 3.04 -14.89 -8.00
CA LEU A 112 2.42 -13.61 -8.23
C LEU A 112 1.11 -13.60 -7.43
N GLU A 113 1.16 -12.98 -6.27
CA GLU A 113 0.02 -12.80 -5.38
C GLU A 113 -0.67 -11.48 -5.71
N GLY A 114 -2.00 -11.45 -5.67
CA GLY A 114 -2.79 -10.29 -6.03
C GLY A 114 -3.99 -10.05 -5.12
N PRO A 115 -4.78 -9.02 -5.42
CA PRO A 115 -5.98 -8.66 -4.66
C PRO A 115 -6.93 -9.84 -4.46
N ARG A 116 -7.59 -9.87 -3.30
CA ARG A 116 -8.61 -10.89 -2.95
C ARG A 116 -8.09 -12.33 -3.02
N GLY A 117 -6.80 -12.53 -2.72
CA GLY A 117 -6.16 -13.84 -2.71
C GLY A 117 -5.93 -14.44 -4.10
N ALA A 118 -5.95 -13.63 -5.16
CA ALA A 118 -5.56 -14.10 -6.49
C ALA A 118 -4.11 -14.60 -6.45
N LEU A 119 -3.84 -15.70 -7.14
CA LEU A 119 -2.51 -16.31 -7.17
C LEU A 119 -2.22 -16.84 -8.57
N LEU A 120 -1.04 -16.51 -9.10
CA LEU A 120 -0.44 -17.18 -10.25
C LEU A 120 0.95 -17.65 -9.84
N ARG A 121 1.28 -18.92 -10.02
CA ARG A 121 2.60 -19.44 -9.65
C ARG A 121 3.17 -20.37 -10.70
N ALA A 122 4.50 -20.35 -10.82
CA ALA A 122 5.26 -21.33 -11.58
C ALA A 122 6.11 -22.18 -10.63
N GLU A 123 5.94 -23.49 -10.71
CA GLU A 123 6.78 -24.46 -9.99
C GLU A 123 8.15 -24.61 -10.67
N GLU A 124 9.07 -25.38 -10.08
CA GLU A 124 10.45 -25.55 -10.60
C GLU A 124 10.53 -26.05 -12.04
N ARG A 125 9.58 -26.90 -12.43
CA ARG A 125 9.53 -27.50 -13.77
C ARG A 125 8.80 -26.61 -14.79
N GLY A 126 8.44 -25.39 -14.40
CA GLY A 126 7.67 -24.46 -15.23
C GLY A 126 6.17 -24.76 -15.26
N GLU A 127 5.68 -25.67 -14.41
CA GLU A 127 4.25 -25.95 -14.27
C GLU A 127 3.53 -24.73 -13.70
N ILE A 128 2.50 -24.26 -14.41
CA ILE A 128 1.77 -23.04 -14.07
C ILE A 128 0.44 -23.40 -13.42
N SER A 129 0.13 -22.75 -12.30
CA SER A 129 -1.18 -22.85 -11.67
C SER A 129 -1.72 -21.47 -11.32
N GLN A 130 -3.04 -21.31 -11.39
CA GLN A 130 -3.72 -20.04 -11.13
C GLN A 130 -4.94 -20.24 -10.24
N LEU A 131 -5.17 -19.28 -9.36
CA LEU A 131 -6.36 -19.10 -8.54
C LEU A 131 -6.90 -17.69 -8.84
N PRO A 132 -8.12 -17.54 -9.36
CA PRO A 132 -8.71 -16.24 -9.61
C PRO A 132 -9.00 -15.47 -8.30
N PRO A 133 -9.19 -14.14 -8.37
CA PRO A 133 -9.57 -13.34 -7.21
C PRO A 133 -10.88 -13.84 -6.56
N GLY A 134 -10.88 -13.91 -5.23
CA GLY A 134 -12.04 -14.27 -4.42
C GLY A 134 -12.93 -13.08 -4.04
N PRO A 135 -13.73 -13.21 -2.97
CA PRO A 135 -14.50 -12.09 -2.40
C PRO A 135 -13.58 -11.02 -1.78
N PRO A 136 -14.08 -9.78 -1.56
CA PRO A 136 -13.34 -8.74 -0.85
C PRO A 136 -12.84 -9.19 0.52
N VAL A 137 -11.60 -8.82 0.87
CA VAL A 137 -10.94 -9.21 2.12
C VAL A 137 -11.00 -8.09 3.16
N HIS A 138 -10.88 -6.84 2.71
CA HIS A 138 -10.82 -5.66 3.57
C HIS A 138 -12.12 -4.84 3.53
N ALA A 139 -12.94 -5.05 2.51
CA ALA A 139 -14.14 -4.29 2.24
C ALA A 139 -15.40 -5.16 2.17
N ALA A 140 -15.50 -6.21 2.98
CA ALA A 140 -16.74 -6.98 3.08
C ALA A 140 -17.89 -6.04 3.54
N PRO A 141 -19.12 -6.18 2.98
CA PRO A 141 -20.22 -5.27 3.29
C PRO A 141 -20.51 -5.14 4.79
N GLU A 142 -20.47 -6.25 5.52
CA GLU A 142 -20.70 -6.31 6.96
C GLU A 142 -19.62 -5.54 7.72
N GLN A 143 -18.35 -5.72 7.34
CA GLN A 143 -17.22 -5.00 7.93
C GLN A 143 -17.33 -3.49 7.70
N LEU A 144 -17.70 -3.06 6.50
CA LEU A 144 -17.88 -1.65 6.18
C LEU A 144 -19.03 -1.03 7.00
N ALA A 145 -20.13 -1.77 7.21
CA ALA A 145 -21.23 -1.33 8.05
C ALA A 145 -20.80 -1.18 9.52
N GLU A 146 -20.06 -2.16 10.06
CA GLU A 146 -19.48 -2.09 11.40
C GLU A 146 -18.51 -0.90 11.54
N HIS A 147 -17.68 -0.66 10.53
CA HIS A 147 -16.75 0.45 10.49
C HIS A 147 -17.47 1.81 10.52
N ALA A 148 -18.51 1.96 9.69
CA ALA A 148 -19.35 3.16 9.68
C ALA A 148 -20.08 3.40 11.01
N ALA A 149 -20.47 2.35 11.73
CA ALA A 149 -21.13 2.47 13.03
C ALA A 149 -20.16 2.62 14.23
N SER A 150 -18.85 2.47 14.00
CA SER A 150 -17.86 2.43 15.07
C SER A 150 -17.62 3.80 15.73
N ALA A 151 -17.32 3.81 17.03
CA ALA A 151 -16.88 5.03 17.72
C ALA A 151 -15.40 5.33 17.46
N ARG A 152 -15.03 6.60 17.34
CA ARG A 152 -13.63 7.02 17.18
C ARG A 152 -12.78 6.60 18.39
N SER A 153 -11.55 6.22 18.10
CA SER A 153 -10.48 5.98 19.07
C SER A 153 -9.55 7.19 19.17
N GLY A 154 -8.80 7.28 20.27
CA GLY A 154 -7.83 8.37 20.45
C GLY A 154 -6.71 8.40 19.40
N ILE A 155 -6.47 7.30 18.68
CA ILE A 155 -5.54 7.26 17.54
C ILE A 155 -6.16 7.95 16.32
N GLU A 156 -7.43 7.68 16.05
CA GLU A 156 -8.18 8.34 14.97
C GLU A 156 -8.29 9.84 15.24
N ASP A 157 -8.53 10.25 16.48
CA ASP A 157 -8.58 11.68 16.85
C ASP A 157 -7.24 12.40 16.61
N ARG A 158 -6.10 11.75 16.89
CA ARG A 158 -4.77 12.32 16.59
C ARG A 158 -4.55 12.47 15.09
N LEU A 159 -4.99 11.49 14.29
CA LEU A 159 -4.90 11.57 12.83
C LEU A 159 -5.78 12.69 12.28
N LEU A 160 -7.01 12.82 12.78
CA LEU A 160 -7.88 13.93 12.41
C LEU A 160 -7.24 15.28 12.74
N ALA A 161 -6.67 15.42 13.95
CA ALA A 161 -6.01 16.65 14.37
C ALA A 161 -4.84 17.01 13.45
N GLN A 162 -4.01 16.03 13.06
CA GLN A 162 -2.93 16.23 12.11
C GLN A 162 -3.45 16.62 10.71
N GLY A 163 -4.51 15.95 10.25
CA GLY A 163 -5.14 16.22 8.94
C GLY A 163 -5.79 17.60 8.80
N ARG A 164 -5.82 18.39 9.89
CA ARG A 164 -6.37 19.74 9.91
C ARG A 164 -5.48 20.73 9.16
N ASP A 165 -4.18 20.53 9.22
CA ASP A 165 -3.17 21.47 8.70
C ASP A 165 -2.47 20.92 7.45
N GLU A 166 -2.54 19.61 7.20
CA GLU A 166 -1.92 18.95 6.04
C GLU A 166 -2.77 17.78 5.51
N TRP A 167 -2.49 17.34 4.28
CA TRP A 167 -3.05 16.08 3.78
C TRP A 167 -2.34 14.90 4.44
N LEU A 168 -3.12 13.89 4.80
CA LEU A 168 -2.57 12.70 5.42
C LEU A 168 -2.08 11.71 4.35
N HIS A 169 -1.17 10.82 4.74
CA HIS A 169 -0.75 9.67 3.96
C HIS A 169 -0.46 8.48 4.90
N PRO A 170 -0.29 7.24 4.38
CA PRO A 170 -0.07 6.04 5.20
C PRO A 170 1.03 6.18 6.26
N GLY A 171 2.13 6.84 5.92
CA GLY A 171 3.22 7.15 6.87
C GLY A 171 2.77 7.89 8.13
N HIS A 172 1.76 8.78 8.08
CA HIS A 172 1.21 9.39 9.29
C HIS A 172 0.50 8.39 10.19
N VAL A 173 -0.22 7.43 9.60
CA VAL A 173 -0.86 6.33 10.34
C VAL A 173 0.21 5.46 11.01
N VAL A 174 1.31 5.15 10.30
CA VAL A 174 2.46 4.46 10.87
C VAL A 174 3.05 5.25 12.05
N THR A 175 3.29 6.56 11.90
CA THR A 175 3.82 7.41 12.97
C THR A 175 2.90 7.43 14.19
N VAL A 176 1.58 7.60 14.02
CA VAL A 176 0.64 7.64 15.14
C VAL A 176 0.53 6.28 15.83
N LEU A 177 0.57 5.17 15.07
CA LEU A 177 0.59 3.81 15.63
C LEU A 177 1.86 3.55 16.44
N ALA A 178 3.03 3.94 15.93
CA ALA A 178 4.31 3.82 16.63
C ALA A 178 4.28 4.64 17.94
N ASN A 179 3.78 5.88 17.89
CA ASN A 179 3.60 6.74 19.07
C ASN A 179 2.54 6.20 20.06
N ALA A 180 1.68 5.28 19.62
CA ALA A 180 0.73 4.56 20.46
C ALA A 180 1.26 3.21 20.96
N GLY A 181 2.56 2.92 20.74
CA GLY A 181 3.24 1.75 21.27
C GLY A 181 3.28 0.53 20.35
N ALA A 182 2.91 0.65 19.06
CA ALA A 182 3.11 -0.43 18.11
C ALA A 182 4.62 -0.58 17.79
N LEU A 183 5.16 -1.79 17.93
CA LEU A 183 6.60 -2.05 17.77
C LEU A 183 6.90 -3.00 16.61
N GLU A 184 6.04 -4.01 16.43
CA GLU A 184 6.23 -5.09 15.46
C GLU A 184 5.51 -4.78 14.14
N ASP A 185 6.08 -5.22 13.02
CA ASP A 185 5.56 -4.95 11.68
C ASP A 185 4.12 -5.49 11.50
N GLU A 186 3.82 -6.64 12.10
CA GLU A 186 2.50 -7.27 12.09
C GLU A 186 1.42 -6.38 12.72
N GLU A 187 1.76 -5.54 13.69
CA GLU A 187 0.80 -4.61 14.29
C GLU A 187 0.39 -3.51 13.32
N PHE A 188 1.34 -3.00 12.53
CA PHE A 188 1.07 -1.98 11.52
C PHE A 188 0.22 -2.54 10.38
N GLU A 189 0.51 -3.75 9.92
CA GLU A 189 -0.28 -4.45 8.90
C GLU A 189 -1.71 -4.72 9.38
N ARG A 190 -1.89 -5.13 10.63
CA ARG A 190 -3.20 -5.44 11.19
C ARG A 190 -4.03 -4.19 11.47
N ARG A 191 -3.40 -3.12 11.99
CA ARG A 191 -4.14 -1.95 12.52
C ARG A 191 -4.22 -0.80 11.52
N GLY A 192 -3.19 -0.59 10.69
CA GLY A 192 -3.10 0.55 9.77
C GLY A 192 -4.26 0.61 8.77
N PRO A 193 -4.49 -0.44 7.97
CA PRO A 193 -5.61 -0.50 7.04
C PRO A 193 -6.97 -0.32 7.71
N VAL A 194 -7.17 -0.95 8.87
CA VAL A 194 -8.44 -0.89 9.61
C VAL A 194 -8.75 0.52 10.09
N LEU A 195 -7.74 1.27 10.57
CA LEU A 195 -7.93 2.66 10.98
C LEU A 195 -8.40 3.52 9.80
N LEU A 196 -7.73 3.41 8.66
CA LEU A 196 -8.13 4.16 7.45
C LEU A 196 -9.52 3.75 6.96
N ALA A 197 -9.81 2.44 6.93
CA ALA A 197 -11.11 1.92 6.52
C ALA A 197 -12.25 2.48 7.38
N ARG A 198 -12.05 2.56 8.69
CA ARG A 198 -13.02 3.13 9.64
C ARG A 198 -13.26 4.63 9.40
N MET A 199 -12.20 5.41 9.26
CA MET A 199 -12.29 6.86 9.00
C MET A 199 -12.94 7.14 7.62
N LEU A 200 -12.63 6.34 6.60
CA LEU A 200 -13.27 6.42 5.29
C LEU A 200 -14.76 6.03 5.34
N ALA A 201 -15.10 4.95 6.04
CA ALA A 201 -16.48 4.46 6.17
C ALA A 201 -17.38 5.42 6.94
N ARG A 202 -16.85 6.11 7.96
CA ARG A 202 -17.55 7.20 8.66
C ARG A 202 -17.59 8.50 7.86
N GLY A 203 -16.94 8.55 6.69
CA GLY A 203 -16.90 9.72 5.83
C GLY A 203 -16.04 10.86 6.37
N GLU A 204 -15.12 10.60 7.29
CA GLU A 204 -14.23 11.59 7.89
C GLU A 204 -13.07 11.96 6.95
N LEU A 205 -12.67 11.01 6.11
CA LEU A 205 -11.62 11.16 5.10
C LEU A 205 -12.14 10.91 3.68
N ARG A 206 -11.43 11.49 2.70
CA ARG A 206 -11.50 11.07 1.30
C ARG A 206 -10.11 10.68 0.81
N ALA A 207 -10.01 9.54 0.14
CA ALA A 207 -8.78 9.10 -0.50
C ALA A 207 -8.62 9.73 -1.88
N GLY A 208 -7.38 9.94 -2.29
CA GLY A 208 -7.06 10.55 -3.58
C GLY A 208 -5.57 10.58 -3.86
N PHE A 209 -5.20 11.37 -4.85
CA PHE A 209 -3.81 11.66 -5.20
C PHE A 209 -3.52 13.14 -5.05
N VAL A 210 -2.26 13.48 -4.81
CA VAL A 210 -1.77 14.85 -4.83
C VAL A 210 -0.95 15.04 -6.11
N THR A 211 -1.32 16.02 -6.92
CA THR A 211 -0.56 16.35 -8.14
C THR A 211 -0.46 17.85 -8.26
N ALA A 212 0.76 18.36 -8.49
CA ALA A 212 1.06 19.78 -8.56
C ALA A 212 0.50 20.58 -7.35
N GLY A 213 0.68 20.03 -6.14
CA GLY A 213 0.25 20.67 -4.90
C GLY A 213 -1.27 20.79 -4.75
N ARG A 214 -2.05 19.93 -5.43
CA ARG A 214 -3.51 19.88 -5.30
C ARG A 214 -3.98 18.46 -5.05
N PHE A 215 -4.87 18.30 -4.08
CA PHE A 215 -5.57 17.05 -3.84
C PHE A 215 -6.67 16.84 -4.87
N ARG A 216 -6.76 15.62 -5.39
CA ARG A 216 -7.88 15.15 -6.21
C ARG A 216 -8.36 13.83 -5.64
N ALA A 217 -9.60 13.84 -5.16
CA ALA A 217 -10.26 12.63 -4.67
C ALA A 217 -10.36 11.60 -5.79
N TRP A 218 -10.24 10.33 -5.44
CA TRP A 218 -10.58 9.24 -6.35
C TRP A 218 -12.07 9.25 -6.66
N ASP A 219 -12.39 8.87 -7.90
CA ASP A 219 -13.74 8.61 -8.35
C ASP A 219 -13.98 7.09 -8.30
N MET A 220 -14.10 6.57 -7.08
CA MET A 220 -14.24 5.14 -6.80
C MET A 220 -15.24 4.92 -5.66
N PRO A 221 -16.04 3.84 -5.70
CA PRO A 221 -16.87 3.44 -4.57
C PRO A 221 -16.04 3.15 -3.32
N LEU A 222 -16.60 3.44 -2.13
CA LEU A 222 -15.92 3.23 -0.85
C LEU A 222 -15.32 1.81 -0.70
N ALA A 223 -16.07 0.77 -1.10
CA ALA A 223 -15.60 -0.61 -0.99
C ALA A 223 -14.33 -0.85 -1.83
N GLU A 224 -14.25 -0.29 -3.04
CA GLU A 224 -13.06 -0.41 -3.88
C GLU A 224 -11.87 0.36 -3.30
N VAL A 225 -12.12 1.55 -2.73
CA VAL A 225 -11.09 2.35 -2.06
C VAL A 225 -10.50 1.59 -0.87
N VAL A 226 -11.35 1.03 0.00
CA VAL A 226 -10.92 0.29 1.19
C VAL A 226 -10.19 -0.99 0.80
N GLU A 227 -10.72 -1.74 -0.17
CA GLU A 227 -10.09 -2.97 -0.66
C GLU A 227 -8.70 -2.68 -1.25
N HIS A 228 -8.59 -1.61 -2.04
CA HIS A 228 -7.33 -1.18 -2.64
C HIS A 228 -6.29 -0.78 -1.58
N ILE A 229 -6.69 0.04 -0.60
CA ILE A 229 -5.79 0.47 0.49
C ILE A 229 -5.31 -0.73 1.30
N GLY A 230 -6.23 -1.60 1.72
CA GLY A 230 -5.89 -2.80 2.50
C GLY A 230 -4.95 -3.73 1.75
N THR A 231 -5.29 -4.07 0.50
CA THR A 231 -4.48 -4.94 -0.34
C THR A 231 -3.07 -4.36 -0.55
N THR A 232 -2.97 -3.08 -0.90
CA THR A 232 -1.67 -2.44 -1.17
C THR A 232 -0.83 -2.31 0.10
N TRP A 233 -1.45 -2.03 1.25
CA TRP A 233 -0.74 -2.00 2.52
C TRP A 233 -0.17 -3.37 2.87
N THR A 234 -0.98 -4.43 2.78
CA THR A 234 -0.53 -5.81 3.02
C THR A 234 0.58 -6.21 2.07
N ALA A 235 0.49 -5.81 0.80
CA ALA A 235 1.53 -6.07 -0.20
C ALA A 235 2.87 -5.36 0.11
N LEU A 236 2.82 -4.14 0.64
CA LEU A 236 4.01 -3.39 1.06
C LEU A 236 4.61 -3.92 2.38
N GLY A 237 3.74 -4.31 3.31
CA GLY A 237 4.10 -4.89 4.60
C GLY A 237 4.64 -3.90 5.63
N GLY A 238 4.43 -4.25 6.90
CA GLY A 238 4.92 -3.57 8.09
C GLY A 238 4.67 -2.07 8.14
N ARG A 239 5.74 -1.36 8.52
CA ARG A 239 5.82 0.10 8.58
C ARG A 239 6.21 0.76 7.25
N THR A 240 6.29 0.00 6.16
CA THR A 240 6.77 0.47 4.85
C THR A 240 5.91 1.56 4.22
N PRO A 241 4.56 1.52 4.29
CA PRO A 241 3.72 2.50 3.60
C PRO A 241 4.04 3.96 3.95
N GLY A 242 4.46 4.71 2.94
CA GLY A 242 4.87 6.11 3.02
C GLY A 242 4.00 7.05 2.17
N PRO A 243 4.45 8.30 1.94
CA PRO A 243 3.80 9.20 0.99
C PRO A 243 3.84 8.61 -0.43
N ASP A 244 2.81 8.90 -1.23
CA ASP A 244 2.66 8.47 -2.63
C ASP A 244 2.64 6.95 -2.90
N MET A 245 2.68 6.11 -1.86
CA MET A 245 2.69 4.66 -2.02
C MET A 245 1.30 4.04 -2.17
N ILE A 246 0.27 4.60 -1.53
CA ILE A 246 -1.09 4.03 -1.57
C ILE A 246 -2.08 5.12 -1.98
N ALA A 247 -2.23 6.14 -1.13
CA ALA A 247 -3.13 7.26 -1.34
C ALA A 247 -2.69 8.45 -0.47
N TRP A 248 -3.20 9.62 -0.82
CA TRP A 248 -3.31 10.75 0.10
C TRP A 248 -4.73 10.84 0.63
N PHE A 249 -4.90 11.47 1.79
CA PHE A 249 -6.21 11.65 2.41
C PHE A 249 -6.45 13.11 2.80
N GLU A 250 -7.62 13.60 2.41
CA GLU A 250 -8.12 14.92 2.81
C GLU A 250 -9.25 14.74 3.83
N LEU A 251 -9.26 15.60 4.86
CA LEU A 251 -10.41 15.68 5.76
C LEU A 251 -11.66 16.15 5.00
N THR A 252 -12.77 15.48 5.25
CA THR A 252 -14.08 15.98 4.79
C THR A 252 -14.62 17.06 5.72
N ARG A 253 -15.79 17.59 5.38
CA ARG A 253 -16.56 18.43 6.31
C ARG A 253 -16.86 17.68 7.62
N ALA A 254 -17.31 16.42 7.53
CA ALA A 254 -17.61 15.60 8.70
C ALA A 254 -16.35 15.36 9.55
N GLY A 255 -15.20 15.06 8.94
CA GLY A 255 -13.93 14.91 9.64
C GLY A 255 -13.47 16.18 10.35
N ARG A 256 -13.68 17.34 9.75
CA ARG A 256 -13.40 18.65 10.39
C ARG A 256 -14.36 18.96 11.54
N GLU A 257 -15.66 18.73 11.36
CA GLU A 257 -16.68 18.95 12.39
C GLU A 257 -16.44 18.04 13.61
N ALA A 258 -15.93 16.83 13.39
CA ALA A 258 -15.60 15.87 14.44
C ALA A 258 -14.52 16.34 15.44
N LEU A 259 -13.67 17.30 15.06
CA LEU A 259 -12.66 17.92 15.93
C LEU A 259 -13.22 19.07 16.77
N GLY A 260 -14.43 19.53 16.51
CA GLY A 260 -15.00 20.72 17.10
C GLY A 260 -14.36 22.03 16.60
N PRO A 261 -14.86 23.19 17.09
CA PRO A 261 -14.30 24.48 16.73
C PRO A 261 -12.81 24.56 17.09
N ARG A 262 -12.04 25.28 16.26
CA ARG A 262 -10.67 25.69 16.64
C ARG A 262 -10.88 26.55 17.89
N SER A 263 -10.33 26.17 19.04
CA SER A 263 -10.12 27.17 20.09
C SER A 263 -9.09 28.15 19.57
N GLU A 264 -9.54 29.16 18.83
CA GLU A 264 -8.85 30.43 18.76
C GLU A 264 -8.83 30.98 20.19
N LEU A 265 -7.64 31.32 20.70
CA LEU A 265 -7.33 31.75 22.07
C LEU A 265 -6.89 30.63 23.05
N THR A 266 -5.73 30.03 22.78
CA THR A 266 -4.73 30.04 23.86
C THR A 266 -4.24 31.48 23.94
N MET A 267 -4.90 32.30 24.77
CA MET A 267 -4.32 33.57 25.17
C MET A 267 -2.91 33.27 25.73
N PRO A 268 -1.88 34.07 25.41
CA PRO A 268 -0.64 34.00 26.16
C PRO A 268 -0.99 34.12 27.65
N PRO A 269 -0.30 33.40 28.56
CA PRO A 269 -0.62 33.46 29.98
C PRO A 269 -0.68 34.92 30.39
N GLY A 270 -1.89 35.38 30.70
CA GLY A 270 -2.10 36.70 31.25
C GLY A 270 -1.24 36.79 32.48
N MET A 271 -0.32 37.76 32.49
CA MET A 271 0.35 38.17 33.71
C MET A 271 -0.73 38.42 34.75
N SER A 272 -0.88 37.49 35.68
CA SER A 272 -1.56 37.73 36.96
C SER A 272 -0.67 38.67 37.75
N GLY A 273 -0.63 39.94 37.34
CA GLY A 273 -0.13 41.04 38.14
C GLY A 273 -1.16 41.36 39.21
N TYR A 274 -1.13 40.60 40.30
CA TYR A 274 -1.58 41.06 41.61
C TYR A 274 -0.42 40.84 42.59
N ASP A 275 0.64 41.61 42.37
CA ASP A 275 1.53 42.00 43.46
C ASP A 275 0.98 43.29 44.06
N SER A 276 0.56 43.14 45.32
CA SER A 276 -0.02 44.11 46.23
C SER A 276 0.67 45.48 46.25
N PRO A 277 -0.09 46.59 46.26
CA PRO A 277 0.44 47.89 46.68
C PRO A 277 0.02 48.23 48.12
N GLY A 278 1.01 48.21 49.02
CA GLY A 278 1.09 49.10 50.19
C GLY A 278 0.51 48.61 51.52
N VAL A 279 0.96 49.05 52.69
CA VAL A 279 1.91 50.09 53.11
C VAL A 279 2.14 49.88 54.63
N VAL A 280 3.42 49.83 55.04
CA VAL A 280 4.08 50.45 56.21
C VAL A 280 3.47 50.40 57.63
N GLY A 281 4.33 49.97 58.58
CA GLY A 281 4.44 50.48 59.97
C GLY A 281 3.74 49.59 61.01
N GLY A 282 4.31 49.20 62.15
CA GLY A 282 5.47 49.65 62.92
C GLY A 282 5.08 49.62 64.41
N PHE A 283 5.93 49.00 65.25
CA PHE A 283 5.94 49.02 66.74
C PHE A 283 4.69 48.46 67.46
N ARG A 284 4.77 47.64 68.53
CA ARG A 284 5.79 47.33 69.56
C ARG A 284 5.86 45.83 69.79
#